data_AF-A0A1Z9TA83-F1
#
_entry.id   AF-A0A1Z9TA83-F1
#
_cell.length_a   1.000
_cell.length_b   1.000
_cell.length_c   1.000
_cell.angle_alpha   90.00
_cell.angle_beta   90.00
_cell.angle_gamma   90.00
#
_symmetry.space_group_name_H-M   'P 1'
#
loop_
_entity.id
_entity.type
_entity.pdbx_description
1 polymer ?
#
loop_
_entity_poly.entity_id
_entity_poly.type
_entity_poly.pdbx_seq_one_letter_code
_entity_poly.pdbx_strand_id
1 'polypeptide(L)'
;MVKFNNKVKSKNTEIEEFIRAESKQAISTLYEVGATNEIKYKSKYFYENNLTTYLMSLDWTKPWTAGAQFSGLCVFLETQEKDMSRYSELKNEMTTFIENTIDQNTGSYFMYNTPELREIVNGAMKVITGLDWLDIPIHEPNKLIDTCLEVKLDGYGCDIVDIVYVLYMCSKNNTYRRKEIEIYFNNVDEIIYKHYFSDDGGFSYFQNKSQLYYYGLNITSGLNKPDIHGSTLLLWALSLMTDFRKNSDIKINILKP
;
A
#
# COMPACT_ATOMS: atom_id res chain seq x y z
N MET A 1 6.68 17.79 -25.52
CA MET A 1 7.06 16.38 -25.75
C MET A 1 8.19 16.03 -24.79
N VAL A 2 7.87 15.43 -23.65
CA VAL A 2 8.89 14.86 -22.75
C VAL A 2 9.28 13.51 -23.34
N LYS A 3 10.53 13.37 -23.77
CA LYS A 3 11.06 12.10 -24.28
C LYS A 3 11.12 11.10 -23.13
N PHE A 4 10.41 9.98 -23.28
CA PHE A 4 10.54 8.83 -22.41
C PHE A 4 11.99 8.35 -22.40
N ASN A 5 12.61 8.41 -21.24
CA ASN A 5 13.75 7.56 -20.96
C ASN A 5 13.17 6.29 -20.37
N ASN A 6 13.14 5.20 -21.16
CA ASN A 6 13.17 3.84 -20.60
C ASN A 6 14.51 3.66 -19.90
N LYS A 7 14.78 4.46 -18.85
CA LYS A 7 15.99 4.36 -18.06
C LYS A 7 15.80 3.18 -17.15
N VAL A 8 16.42 2.06 -17.54
CA VAL A 8 16.78 1.01 -16.58
C VAL A 8 17.38 1.71 -15.36
N LYS A 9 16.77 1.51 -14.20
CA LYS A 9 17.24 2.13 -12.96
C LYS A 9 18.67 1.67 -12.69
N SER A 10 19.49 2.56 -12.16
CA SER A 10 20.81 2.15 -11.70
C SER A 10 20.65 1.24 -10.49
N LYS A 11 21.56 0.27 -10.29
CA LYS A 11 21.54 -0.58 -9.08
C LYS A 11 21.57 0.24 -7.78
N ASN A 12 22.29 1.36 -7.77
CA ASN A 12 22.32 2.25 -6.61
C ASN A 12 20.94 2.84 -6.32
N THR A 13 20.20 3.23 -7.36
CA THR A 13 18.83 3.72 -7.22
C THR A 13 17.90 2.63 -6.67
N GLU A 14 18.00 1.40 -7.18
CA GLU A 14 17.18 0.28 -6.66
C GLU A 14 17.50 -0.03 -5.19
N ILE A 15 18.78 -0.03 -4.81
CA ILE A 15 19.20 -0.23 -3.42
C ILE A 15 18.66 0.88 -2.52
N GLU A 16 18.72 2.14 -2.94
CA GLU A 16 18.12 3.26 -2.20
C GLU A 16 16.60 3.08 -2.00
N GLU A 17 15.90 2.60 -3.02
CA GLU A 17 14.46 2.30 -2.94
C GLU A 17 14.16 1.16 -1.96
N PHE A 18 14.98 0.10 -1.96
CA PHE A 18 14.84 -1.02 -1.03
C PHE A 18 15.13 -0.60 0.41
N ILE A 19 16.21 0.14 0.66
CA ILE A 19 16.52 0.70 1.98
C ILE A 19 15.36 1.54 2.51
N ARG A 20 14.76 2.36 1.63
CA ARG A 20 13.59 3.17 1.98
C ARG A 20 12.40 2.30 2.36
N ALA A 21 12.11 1.27 1.57
CA ALA A 21 10.98 0.37 1.81
C ALA A 21 11.13 -0.39 3.14
N GLU A 22 12.31 -0.92 3.42
CA GLU A 22 12.60 -1.62 4.69
C GLU A 22 12.55 -0.67 5.88
N SER A 23 13.14 0.52 5.73
CA SER A 23 13.09 1.55 6.79
C SER A 23 11.65 1.96 7.08
N LYS A 24 10.81 2.11 6.04
CA LYS A 24 9.38 2.42 6.19
C LYS A 24 8.68 1.36 7.04
N GLN A 25 8.84 0.07 6.69
CA GLN A 25 8.19 -1.04 7.39
C GLN A 25 8.62 -1.15 8.86
N ALA A 26 9.93 -1.00 9.13
CA ALA A 26 10.44 -1.03 10.50
C ALA A 26 9.93 0.15 11.34
N ILE A 27 9.96 1.36 10.77
CA ILE A 27 9.53 2.58 11.45
C ILE A 27 8.01 2.58 11.69
N SER A 28 7.20 2.22 10.69
CA SER A 28 5.74 2.15 10.84
C SER A 28 5.36 1.14 11.92
N THR A 29 5.98 -0.04 11.91
CA THR A 29 5.74 -1.09 12.91
C THR A 29 6.05 -0.60 14.32
N LEU A 30 7.23 0.02 14.53
CA LEU A 30 7.60 0.57 15.84
C LEU A 30 6.61 1.63 16.30
N TYR A 31 6.26 2.56 15.41
CA TYR A 31 5.34 3.65 15.72
C TYR A 31 3.96 3.14 16.14
N GLU A 32 3.39 2.19 15.40
CA GLU A 32 2.06 1.62 15.67
C GLU A 32 1.98 0.83 16.98
N VAL A 33 3.12 0.37 17.53
CA VAL A 33 3.20 -0.25 18.86
C VAL A 33 3.64 0.72 19.96
N GLY A 34 3.68 2.03 19.69
CA GLY A 34 4.09 3.06 20.64
C GLY A 34 5.59 3.10 20.95
N ALA A 35 6.41 2.51 20.08
CA ALA A 35 7.86 2.52 20.15
C ALA A 35 8.48 3.46 19.11
N THR A 36 9.77 3.74 19.24
CA THR A 36 10.52 4.58 18.28
C THR A 36 11.91 3.99 18.03
N ASN A 37 12.44 4.27 16.84
CA ASN A 37 13.81 3.96 16.48
C ASN A 37 14.79 4.97 17.11
N GLU A 38 15.96 4.50 17.52
CA GLU A 38 17.00 5.36 18.13
C GLU A 38 17.57 6.39 17.14
N ILE A 39 17.74 5.98 15.89
CA ILE A 39 18.32 6.81 14.82
C ILE A 39 17.23 7.17 13.83
N LYS A 40 16.85 8.45 13.78
CA LYS A 40 15.85 8.96 12.83
C LYS A 40 16.26 8.73 11.38
N TYR A 41 15.29 8.32 10.55
CA TYR A 41 15.49 8.31 9.09
C TYR A 41 15.40 9.72 8.53
N LYS A 42 16.52 10.27 8.05
CA LYS A 42 16.59 11.61 7.48
C LYS A 42 16.46 11.58 5.96
N SER A 43 15.26 11.82 5.46
CA SER A 43 15.04 11.94 4.01
C SER A 43 15.62 13.25 3.48
N LYS A 44 16.62 13.17 2.59
CA LYS A 44 17.23 14.36 1.95
C LYS A 44 16.21 15.30 1.29
N TYR A 45 15.11 14.73 0.79
CA TYR A 45 14.07 15.47 0.08
C TYR A 45 13.31 16.49 0.97
N PHE A 46 13.38 16.35 2.30
CA PHE A 46 12.79 17.31 3.23
C PHE A 46 13.68 18.54 3.48
N TYR A 47 14.97 18.44 3.15
CA TYR A 47 15.97 19.46 3.47
C TYR A 47 16.49 20.21 2.23
N GLU A 48 16.40 19.60 1.05
CA GLU A 48 16.99 20.13 -0.19
C GLU A 48 16.00 20.95 -1.06
N ASN A 49 14.78 21.23 -0.59
CA ASN A 49 13.71 21.94 -1.34
C ASN A 49 13.43 21.35 -2.74
N ASN A 50 13.57 20.03 -2.88
CA ASN A 50 13.45 19.32 -4.16
C ASN A 50 12.40 18.21 -4.13
N LEU A 51 11.51 18.20 -3.12
CA LEU A 51 10.50 17.16 -2.91
C LEU A 51 9.60 16.99 -4.13
N THR A 52 8.97 18.07 -4.59
CA THR A 52 8.10 18.04 -5.78
C THR A 52 8.86 17.57 -7.03
N THR A 53 10.10 18.02 -7.22
CA THR A 53 10.95 17.57 -8.33
C THR A 53 11.26 16.08 -8.26
N TYR A 54 11.54 15.56 -7.07
CA TYR A 54 11.75 14.12 -6.86
C TYR A 54 10.47 13.33 -7.17
N LEU A 55 9.32 13.75 -6.64
CA LEU A 55 8.04 13.08 -6.89
C LEU A 55 7.68 13.07 -8.38
N MET A 56 7.91 14.18 -9.10
CA MET A 56 7.76 14.26 -10.56
C MET A 56 8.74 13.35 -11.33
N SER A 57 9.89 13.01 -10.75
CA SER A 57 10.88 12.14 -11.38
C SER A 57 10.56 10.65 -11.29
N LEU A 58 9.60 10.27 -10.43
CA LEU A 58 9.13 8.89 -10.30
C LEU A 58 8.32 8.48 -11.54
N ASP A 59 8.34 7.17 -11.84
CA ASP A 59 7.59 6.62 -12.97
C ASP A 59 6.12 6.38 -12.59
N TRP A 60 5.30 7.42 -12.73
CA TRP A 60 3.85 7.36 -12.47
C TRP A 60 3.04 6.63 -13.56
N THR A 61 3.70 6.08 -14.59
CA THR A 61 3.07 5.05 -15.43
C THR A 61 3.05 3.67 -14.77
N LYS A 62 3.83 3.51 -13.67
CA LYS A 62 3.89 2.34 -12.79
C LYS A 62 3.57 2.75 -11.34
N PRO A 63 2.30 3.11 -11.07
CA PRO A 63 1.90 3.73 -9.82
C PRO A 63 2.15 2.87 -8.58
N TRP A 64 2.30 1.54 -8.67
CA TRP A 64 2.74 0.73 -7.54
C TRP A 64 4.09 1.19 -6.99
N THR A 65 5.07 1.36 -7.88
CA THR A 65 6.42 1.72 -7.47
C THR A 65 6.49 3.19 -7.05
N ALA A 66 5.87 4.09 -7.81
CA ALA A 66 5.85 5.52 -7.49
C ALA A 66 5.10 5.80 -6.18
N GLY A 67 3.91 5.20 -6.02
CA GLY A 67 3.11 5.27 -4.81
C GLY A 67 3.85 4.72 -3.60
N ALA A 68 4.63 3.64 -3.74
CA ALA A 68 5.43 3.11 -2.64
C ALA A 68 6.47 4.14 -2.15
N GLN A 69 7.17 4.83 -3.06
CA GLN A 69 8.12 5.88 -2.70
C GLN A 69 7.43 7.08 -2.04
N PHE A 70 6.27 7.50 -2.56
CA PHE A 70 5.43 8.54 -1.97
C PHE A 70 5.02 8.18 -0.53
N SER A 71 4.47 6.97 -0.33
CA SER A 71 4.03 6.50 0.98
C SER A 71 5.16 6.45 2.00
N GLY A 72 6.38 6.08 1.58
CA GLY A 72 7.56 6.10 2.44
C GLY A 72 7.87 7.49 2.95
N LEU A 73 7.79 8.51 2.08
CA LEU A 73 7.98 9.89 2.49
C LEU A 73 6.88 10.35 3.46
N CYS A 74 5.62 9.96 3.25
CA CYS A 74 4.52 10.29 4.17
C CYS A 74 4.80 9.75 5.58
N VAL A 75 5.19 8.47 5.68
CA VAL A 75 5.54 7.83 6.96
C VAL A 75 6.68 8.55 7.64
N PHE A 76 7.76 8.88 6.92
CA PHE A 76 8.89 9.56 7.53
C PHE A 76 8.56 10.98 7.97
N LEU A 77 7.76 11.71 7.19
CA LEU A 77 7.32 13.04 7.57
C LEU A 77 6.52 12.99 8.87
N GLU A 78 5.57 12.05 8.98
CA GLU A 78 4.68 11.94 10.15
C GLU A 78 5.40 11.39 11.39
N THR A 79 6.28 10.42 11.23
CA THR A 79 6.85 9.69 12.38
C THR A 79 8.23 10.19 12.79
N GLN A 80 9.02 10.69 11.85
CA GLN A 80 10.42 11.07 12.10
C GLN A 80 10.59 12.59 12.19
N GLU A 81 9.77 13.36 11.45
CA GLU A 81 9.98 14.79 11.21
C GLU A 81 8.75 15.66 11.53
N LYS A 82 7.84 15.16 12.38
CA LYS A 82 6.59 15.86 12.75
C LYS A 82 6.82 17.26 13.34
N ASP A 83 7.90 17.42 14.10
CA ASP A 83 8.26 18.67 14.76
C ASP A 83 9.15 19.59 13.89
N MET A 84 9.41 19.21 12.62
CA MET A 84 10.18 20.04 11.71
C MET A 84 9.43 21.35 11.39
N SER A 85 10.14 22.49 11.35
CA SER A 85 9.55 23.79 11.02
C SER A 85 8.81 23.83 9.67
N ARG A 86 9.24 23.00 8.72
CA ARG A 86 8.67 22.86 7.38
C ARG A 86 7.61 21.76 7.26
N TYR A 87 7.20 21.11 8.35
CA TYR A 87 6.26 19.98 8.30
C TYR A 87 4.99 20.33 7.51
N SER A 88 4.34 21.46 7.82
CA SER A 88 3.10 21.87 7.15
C SER A 88 3.31 22.21 5.67
N GLU A 89 4.45 22.80 5.33
CA GLU A 89 4.84 23.11 3.94
C GLU A 89 5.02 21.81 3.15
N LEU A 90 5.82 20.87 3.67
CA LEU A 90 6.09 19.58 3.03
C LEU A 90 4.82 18.75 2.88
N LYS A 91 3.97 18.69 3.92
CA LYS A 91 2.67 18.02 3.86
C LYS A 91 1.82 18.61 2.72
N ASN A 92 1.74 19.94 2.63
CA ASN A 92 1.00 20.61 1.57
C ASN A 92 1.59 20.34 0.17
N GLU A 93 2.91 20.37 0.02
CA GLU A 93 3.58 19.99 -1.24
C GLU A 93 3.21 18.56 -1.67
N MET A 94 3.23 17.60 -0.74
CA MET A 94 2.85 16.20 -1.01
C MET A 94 1.39 16.06 -1.41
N THR A 95 0.48 16.74 -0.69
CA THR A 95 -0.96 16.76 -0.99
C THR A 95 -1.22 17.35 -2.37
N THR A 96 -0.69 18.53 -2.66
CA THR A 96 -0.89 19.18 -3.97
C THR A 96 -0.27 18.35 -5.09
N PHE A 97 0.89 17.71 -4.86
CA PHE A 97 1.48 16.84 -5.86
C PHE A 97 0.54 15.66 -6.19
N ILE A 98 0.04 14.95 -5.17
CA ILE A 98 -0.75 13.74 -5.39
C ILE A 98 -2.14 14.05 -5.97
N GLU A 99 -2.73 15.18 -5.61
CA GLU A 99 -3.97 15.69 -6.24
C GLU A 99 -3.83 15.82 -7.77
N ASN A 100 -2.66 16.25 -8.24
CA ASN A 100 -2.37 16.39 -9.67
C ASN A 100 -2.10 15.05 -10.39
N THR A 101 -2.10 13.92 -9.67
CA THR A 101 -1.99 12.57 -10.24
C THR A 101 -3.34 11.86 -10.40
N ILE A 102 -4.44 12.48 -9.97
CA ILE A 102 -5.76 11.82 -9.95
C ILE A 102 -6.30 11.64 -11.38
N ASP A 103 -6.61 10.40 -11.72
CA ASP A 103 -7.42 10.07 -12.89
C ASP A 103 -8.90 10.06 -12.53
N GLN A 104 -9.69 10.90 -13.21
CA GLN A 104 -11.12 11.11 -12.91
C GLN A 104 -12.01 9.92 -13.30
N ASN A 105 -11.53 9.02 -14.15
CA ASN A 105 -12.31 7.85 -14.58
C ASN A 105 -12.26 6.75 -13.53
N THR A 106 -11.08 6.51 -12.99
CA THR A 106 -10.80 5.42 -12.03
C THR A 106 -10.80 5.90 -10.57
N GLY A 107 -10.61 7.20 -10.33
CA GLY A 107 -10.35 7.78 -9.02
C GLY A 107 -8.95 7.47 -8.46
N SER A 108 -8.09 6.78 -9.24
CA SER A 108 -6.75 6.37 -8.83
C SER A 108 -5.68 7.41 -9.19
N TYR A 109 -4.43 7.09 -8.90
CA TYR A 109 -3.28 8.00 -8.92
C TYR A 109 -2.24 7.51 -9.91
N PHE A 110 -2.20 8.09 -11.11
CA PHE A 110 -1.20 7.78 -12.14
C PHE A 110 -1.10 8.92 -13.15
N MET A 111 -0.05 8.93 -13.96
CA MET A 111 0.16 9.95 -15.00
C MET A 111 0.41 9.33 -16.37
N TYR A 112 0.11 10.10 -17.42
CA TYR A 112 0.41 9.84 -18.83
C TYR A 112 -0.39 8.72 -19.49
N ASN A 113 -0.24 7.47 -19.05
CA ASN A 113 -0.89 6.30 -19.63
C ASN A 113 -1.71 5.58 -18.57
N THR A 114 -2.87 5.05 -18.96
CA THR A 114 -3.68 4.19 -18.10
C THR A 114 -2.97 2.84 -17.89
N PRO A 115 -2.58 2.48 -16.66
CA PRO A 115 -1.99 1.18 -16.37
C PRO A 115 -3.01 0.04 -16.47
N GLU A 116 -2.54 -1.20 -16.38
CA GLU A 116 -3.41 -2.36 -16.21
C GLU A 116 -4.22 -2.24 -14.91
N LEU A 117 -5.45 -2.77 -14.90
CA LEU A 117 -6.41 -2.56 -13.82
C LEU A 117 -5.87 -2.95 -12.44
N ARG A 118 -5.06 -4.01 -12.34
CA ARG A 118 -4.43 -4.39 -11.07
C ARG A 118 -3.40 -3.40 -10.61
N GLU A 119 -2.51 -2.97 -11.50
CA GLU A 119 -1.49 -1.96 -11.20
C GLU A 119 -2.14 -0.65 -10.73
N ILE A 120 -3.32 -0.29 -11.28
CA ILE A 120 -4.13 0.84 -10.81
C ILE A 120 -4.53 0.70 -9.34
N VAL A 121 -5.03 -0.47 -8.94
CA VAL A 121 -5.48 -0.72 -7.54
C VAL A 121 -4.30 -0.88 -6.59
N ASN A 122 -3.28 -1.62 -7.00
CA ASN A 122 -2.03 -1.77 -6.27
C ASN A 122 -1.41 -0.37 -6.01
N GLY A 123 -1.32 0.48 -7.04
CA GLY A 123 -0.86 1.86 -6.92
C GLY A 123 -1.71 2.71 -5.98
N ALA A 124 -3.05 2.61 -6.09
CA ALA A 124 -3.98 3.29 -5.18
C ALA A 124 -3.74 2.90 -3.71
N MET A 125 -3.56 1.61 -3.43
CA MET A 125 -3.24 1.11 -2.08
C MET A 125 -2.00 1.81 -1.50
N LYS A 126 -0.93 1.93 -2.29
CA LYS A 126 0.29 2.60 -1.84
C LYS A 126 0.06 4.07 -1.55
N VAL A 127 -0.64 4.78 -2.43
CA VAL A 127 -0.95 6.20 -2.20
C VAL A 127 -1.83 6.39 -0.98
N ILE A 128 -2.92 5.63 -0.86
CA ILE A 128 -3.85 5.71 0.29
C ILE A 128 -3.14 5.42 1.60
N THR A 129 -2.17 4.49 1.62
CA THR A 129 -1.31 4.28 2.78
C THR A 129 -0.63 5.58 3.21
N GLY A 130 -0.02 6.31 2.27
CA GLY A 130 0.61 7.61 2.55
C GLY A 130 -0.39 8.67 3.01
N LEU A 131 -1.58 8.71 2.42
CA LEU A 131 -2.65 9.64 2.82
C LEU A 131 -3.14 9.37 4.24
N ASP A 132 -3.31 8.10 4.61
CA ASP A 132 -3.73 7.70 5.95
C ASP A 132 -2.71 8.08 7.03
N TRP A 133 -1.41 7.95 6.73
CA TRP A 133 -0.36 8.42 7.63
C TRP A 133 -0.42 9.94 7.85
N LEU A 134 -0.74 10.71 6.83
CA LEU A 134 -0.84 12.17 6.91
C LEU A 134 -2.24 12.67 7.28
N ASP A 135 -3.20 11.79 7.56
CA ASP A 135 -4.61 12.16 7.81
C ASP A 135 -5.19 13.05 6.68
N ILE A 136 -4.91 12.68 5.43
CA ILE A 136 -5.44 13.33 4.23
C ILE A 136 -6.61 12.50 3.70
N PRO A 137 -7.77 13.11 3.39
CA PRO A 137 -8.89 12.39 2.78
C PRO A 137 -8.53 11.77 1.44
N ILE A 138 -9.11 10.60 1.15
CA ILE A 138 -9.07 10.02 -0.19
C ILE A 138 -9.92 10.90 -1.11
N HIS A 139 -9.37 11.30 -2.25
CA HIS A 139 -9.98 12.31 -3.13
C HIS A 139 -11.25 11.81 -3.83
N GLU A 140 -11.17 10.65 -4.49
CA GLU A 140 -12.28 10.08 -5.29
C GLU A 140 -12.69 8.67 -4.81
N PRO A 141 -13.16 8.52 -3.55
CA PRO A 141 -13.36 7.21 -2.93
C PRO A 141 -14.43 6.37 -3.63
N ASN A 142 -15.50 6.99 -4.16
CA ASN A 142 -16.56 6.26 -4.88
C ASN A 142 -16.06 5.68 -6.21
N LYS A 143 -15.27 6.44 -6.96
CA LYS A 143 -14.68 5.97 -8.22
C LYS A 143 -13.65 4.87 -8.00
N LEU A 144 -12.87 4.97 -6.92
CA LEU A 144 -11.98 3.89 -6.52
C LEU A 144 -12.73 2.62 -6.12
N ILE A 145 -13.87 2.74 -5.42
CA ILE A 145 -14.74 1.59 -5.12
C ILE A 145 -15.22 0.94 -6.42
N ASP A 146 -15.72 1.72 -7.37
CA ASP A 146 -16.17 1.21 -8.67
C ASP A 146 -15.05 0.44 -9.39
N THR A 147 -13.87 1.03 -9.49
CA THR A 147 -12.67 0.43 -10.10
C THR A 147 -12.26 -0.87 -9.42
N CYS A 148 -12.26 -0.91 -8.09
CA CYS A 148 -11.88 -2.12 -7.34
C CYS A 148 -12.86 -3.27 -7.56
N LEU A 149 -14.16 -2.99 -7.64
CA LEU A 149 -15.20 -4.00 -7.84
C LEU A 149 -15.19 -4.62 -9.24
N GLU A 150 -14.47 -4.03 -10.20
CA GLU A 150 -14.23 -4.61 -11.53
C GLU A 150 -13.09 -5.65 -11.53
N VAL A 151 -12.23 -5.65 -10.52
CA VAL A 151 -11.07 -6.55 -10.46
C VAL A 151 -11.49 -7.98 -10.15
N LYS A 152 -11.11 -8.91 -11.04
CA LYS A 152 -11.21 -10.35 -10.79
C LYS A 152 -9.99 -10.85 -10.01
N LEU A 153 -10.26 -11.47 -8.86
CA LEU A 153 -9.26 -12.10 -8.01
C LEU A 153 -8.81 -13.44 -8.62
N ASP A 154 -7.50 -13.66 -8.72
CA ASP A 154 -6.91 -14.91 -9.24
C ASP A 154 -5.94 -15.61 -8.28
N GLY A 155 -5.88 -15.19 -7.02
CA GLY A 155 -5.26 -15.97 -5.92
C GLY A 155 -3.82 -15.62 -5.53
N TYR A 156 -3.29 -14.43 -5.87
CA TYR A 156 -2.03 -13.94 -5.30
C TYR A 156 -2.25 -13.16 -4.01
N GLY A 157 -1.47 -13.45 -2.96
CA GLY A 157 -1.64 -12.85 -1.63
C GLY A 157 -1.65 -11.31 -1.62
N CYS A 158 -0.68 -10.64 -2.26
CA CYS A 158 -0.61 -9.18 -2.29
C CYS A 158 -1.79 -8.53 -3.00
N ASP A 159 -2.18 -9.05 -4.18
CA ASP A 159 -3.28 -8.48 -4.97
C ASP A 159 -4.61 -8.49 -4.20
N ILE A 160 -4.87 -9.57 -3.45
CA ILE A 160 -6.06 -9.70 -2.60
C ILE A 160 -6.08 -8.58 -1.55
N VAL A 161 -4.96 -8.43 -0.85
CA VAL A 161 -4.86 -7.54 0.30
C VAL A 161 -4.93 -6.08 -0.12
N ASP A 162 -4.33 -5.73 -1.26
CA ASP A 162 -4.37 -4.35 -1.75
C ASP A 162 -5.79 -3.89 -2.07
N ILE A 163 -6.58 -4.73 -2.73
CA ILE A 163 -7.99 -4.44 -3.04
C ILE A 163 -8.81 -4.32 -1.75
N VAL A 164 -8.61 -5.26 -0.80
CA VAL A 164 -9.29 -5.22 0.49
C VAL A 164 -8.99 -3.93 1.24
N TYR A 165 -7.73 -3.49 1.26
CA TYR A 165 -7.32 -2.26 1.92
C TYR A 165 -7.97 -1.03 1.27
N VAL A 166 -7.95 -0.91 -0.06
CA VAL A 166 -8.57 0.22 -0.77
C VAL A 166 -10.08 0.26 -0.50
N LEU A 167 -10.77 -0.87 -0.63
CA LEU A 167 -12.22 -0.94 -0.36
C LEU A 167 -12.55 -0.61 1.09
N TYR A 168 -11.77 -1.12 2.04
CA TYR A 168 -11.92 -0.81 3.46
C TYR A 168 -11.77 0.70 3.72
N MET A 169 -10.66 1.29 3.27
CA MET A 169 -10.34 2.69 3.51
C MET A 169 -11.36 3.63 2.88
N CYS A 170 -11.74 3.38 1.62
CA CYS A 170 -12.79 4.15 0.95
C CYS A 170 -14.16 4.03 1.62
N SER A 171 -14.39 3.00 2.45
CA SER A 171 -15.67 2.73 3.13
C SER A 171 -15.74 3.20 4.58
N LYS A 172 -14.63 3.59 5.23
CA LYS A 172 -14.62 3.92 6.68
C LYS A 172 -15.67 4.98 7.05
N ASN A 173 -15.85 5.99 6.20
CA ASN A 173 -16.81 7.08 6.38
C ASN A 173 -17.79 7.22 5.20
N ASN A 174 -18.05 6.13 4.49
CA ASN A 174 -18.80 6.13 3.25
C ASN A 174 -19.61 4.84 3.08
N THR A 175 -20.90 4.97 2.78
CA THR A 175 -21.80 3.82 2.61
C THR A 175 -22.03 3.43 1.14
N TYR A 176 -21.37 4.10 0.20
CA TYR A 176 -21.48 3.83 -1.23
C TYR A 176 -21.13 2.37 -1.55
N ARG A 177 -22.02 1.68 -2.28
CA ARG A 177 -21.90 0.27 -2.71
C ARG A 177 -21.49 -0.72 -1.61
N ARG A 178 -21.85 -0.43 -0.36
CA ARG A 178 -21.46 -1.23 0.81
C ARG A 178 -21.88 -2.71 0.69
N LYS A 179 -23.06 -2.99 0.11
CA LYS A 179 -23.55 -4.35 -0.09
C LYS A 179 -22.73 -5.12 -1.12
N GLU A 180 -22.34 -4.44 -2.20
CA GLU A 180 -21.49 -5.00 -3.25
C GLU A 180 -20.08 -5.29 -2.73
N ILE A 181 -19.53 -4.41 -1.88
CA ILE A 181 -18.27 -4.65 -1.18
C ILE A 181 -18.37 -5.87 -0.26
N GLU A 182 -19.48 -6.02 0.49
CA GLU A 182 -19.69 -7.19 1.34
C GLU A 182 -19.76 -8.49 0.53
N ILE A 183 -20.45 -8.49 -0.60
CA ILE A 183 -20.48 -9.62 -1.53
C ILE A 183 -19.07 -9.92 -2.07
N TYR A 184 -18.31 -8.88 -2.42
CA TYR A 184 -16.92 -9.03 -2.86
C TYR A 184 -16.06 -9.67 -1.77
N PHE A 185 -16.19 -9.21 -0.52
CA PHE A 185 -15.48 -9.75 0.63
C PHE A 185 -15.84 -11.21 0.95
N ASN A 186 -17.07 -11.66 0.67
CA ASN A 186 -17.40 -13.09 0.80
C ASN A 186 -16.59 -13.94 -0.20
N ASN A 187 -16.38 -13.46 -1.43
CA ASN A 187 -15.51 -14.14 -2.39
C ASN A 187 -14.03 -14.10 -1.95
N VAL A 188 -13.61 -13.01 -1.31
CA VAL A 188 -12.26 -12.90 -0.74
C VAL A 188 -12.05 -13.93 0.37
N ASP A 189 -13.02 -14.14 1.27
CA ASP A 189 -12.94 -15.16 2.33
C ASP A 189 -12.65 -16.56 1.74
N GLU A 190 -13.38 -16.94 0.69
CA GLU A 190 -13.19 -18.22 0.01
C GLU A 190 -11.79 -18.37 -0.60
N ILE A 191 -11.21 -17.27 -1.08
CA ILE A 191 -9.85 -17.26 -1.63
C ILE A 191 -8.83 -17.37 -0.50
N ILE A 192 -8.94 -16.54 0.54
CA ILE A 192 -8.04 -16.58 1.71
C ILE A 192 -8.02 -17.98 2.34
N TYR A 193 -9.18 -18.63 2.44
CA TYR A 193 -9.29 -19.98 2.99
C TYR A 193 -8.42 -21.01 2.23
N LYS A 194 -8.21 -20.85 0.93
CA LYS A 194 -7.33 -21.74 0.12
C LYS A 194 -5.85 -21.63 0.49
N HIS A 195 -5.46 -20.56 1.17
CA HIS A 195 -4.08 -20.35 1.65
C HIS A 195 -3.87 -20.88 3.07
N TYR A 196 -4.93 -21.24 3.79
CA TYR A 196 -4.86 -21.64 5.20
C TYR A 196 -4.44 -23.10 5.37
N PHE A 197 -3.52 -23.34 6.30
CA PHE A 197 -3.06 -24.69 6.66
C PHE A 197 -3.68 -25.09 8.00
N SER A 198 -4.70 -25.96 8.00
CA SER A 198 -5.44 -26.32 9.22
C SER A 198 -4.58 -27.00 10.28
N ASP A 199 -3.63 -27.83 9.85
CA ASP A 199 -2.84 -28.68 10.75
C ASP A 199 -1.64 -27.93 11.34
N ASP A 200 -1.08 -26.97 10.59
CA ASP A 200 0.06 -26.16 11.00
C ASP A 200 -0.36 -24.81 11.60
N GLY A 201 -1.54 -24.31 11.24
CA GLY A 201 -1.93 -22.91 11.40
C GLY A 201 -1.23 -21.99 10.39
N GLY A 202 -1.75 -20.76 10.27
CA GLY A 202 -1.18 -19.74 9.37
C GLY A 202 -1.53 -19.94 7.90
N PHE A 203 -0.94 -19.08 7.05
CA PHE A 203 -1.23 -19.01 5.62
C PHE A 203 0.05 -18.98 4.78
N SER A 204 -0.01 -19.51 3.55
CA SER A 204 1.07 -19.39 2.56
C SER A 204 0.84 -18.24 1.58
N TYR A 205 1.92 -17.62 1.09
CA TYR A 205 1.83 -16.49 0.16
C TYR A 205 1.18 -16.87 -1.19
N PHE A 206 1.55 -18.03 -1.73
CA PHE A 206 0.89 -18.65 -2.89
C PHE A 206 0.06 -19.84 -2.42
N GLN A 207 -0.99 -20.21 -3.14
CA GLN A 207 -1.76 -21.41 -2.80
C GLN A 207 -0.82 -22.64 -2.79
N ASN A 208 -0.82 -23.38 -1.67
CA ASN A 208 0.02 -24.56 -1.44
C ASN A 208 1.54 -24.32 -1.59
N LYS A 209 2.03 -23.09 -1.42
CA LYS A 209 3.43 -22.75 -1.65
C LYS A 209 3.89 -21.48 -0.92
N SER A 210 4.96 -21.59 -0.14
CA SER A 210 5.59 -20.45 0.53
C SER A 210 6.21 -19.45 -0.46
N GLN A 211 6.35 -18.19 -0.03
CA GLN A 211 7.03 -17.14 -0.81
C GLN A 211 8.44 -17.58 -1.26
N LEU A 212 8.75 -17.39 -2.54
CA LEU A 212 10.04 -17.74 -3.14
C LEU A 212 11.03 -16.57 -3.11
N TYR A 213 10.53 -15.37 -3.39
CA TYR A 213 11.39 -14.23 -3.72
C TYR A 213 11.18 -13.05 -2.79
N TYR A 214 12.27 -12.34 -2.53
CA TYR A 214 12.25 -11.05 -1.84
C TYR A 214 13.31 -10.15 -2.46
N TYR A 215 12.90 -8.98 -2.97
CA TYR A 215 13.75 -8.08 -3.78
C TYR A 215 14.54 -8.78 -4.89
N GLY A 216 13.90 -9.73 -5.58
CA GLY A 216 14.52 -10.50 -6.67
C GLY A 216 15.50 -11.58 -6.20
N LEU A 217 15.73 -11.73 -4.90
CA LEU A 217 16.54 -12.79 -4.32
C LEU A 217 15.68 -13.98 -3.96
N ASN A 218 16.19 -15.18 -4.22
CA ASN A 218 15.55 -16.42 -3.79
C ASN A 218 15.79 -16.62 -2.28
N ILE A 219 14.72 -16.62 -1.49
CA ILE A 219 14.77 -16.71 -0.02
C ILE A 219 14.29 -18.06 0.53
N THR A 220 13.51 -18.83 -0.24
CA THR A 220 13.04 -20.16 0.18
C THR A 220 12.92 -21.12 -1.01
N SER A 221 12.85 -22.42 -0.74
CA SER A 221 12.54 -23.42 -1.77
C SER A 221 11.05 -23.48 -2.17
N GLY A 222 10.19 -22.64 -1.60
CA GLY A 222 8.75 -22.61 -1.88
C GLY A 222 8.06 -23.92 -1.56
N LEU A 223 8.22 -24.41 -0.33
CA LEU A 223 7.57 -25.63 0.14
C LEU A 223 6.06 -25.42 0.28
N ASN A 224 5.30 -26.51 0.29
CA ASN A 224 3.87 -26.49 0.61
C ASN A 224 3.66 -26.32 2.13
N LYS A 225 3.92 -25.10 2.62
CA LYS A 225 3.85 -24.72 4.04
C LYS A 225 3.44 -23.25 4.21
N PRO A 226 2.85 -22.89 5.36
CA PRO A 226 2.60 -21.49 5.70
C PRO A 226 3.92 -20.71 5.80
N ASP A 227 3.84 -19.40 5.57
CA ASP A 227 4.98 -18.48 5.71
C ASP A 227 4.56 -17.17 6.37
N ILE A 228 5.52 -16.46 6.96
CA ILE A 228 5.26 -15.23 7.74
C ILE A 228 4.67 -14.13 6.86
N HIS A 229 5.09 -14.03 5.59
CA HIS A 229 4.64 -12.97 4.70
C HIS A 229 3.17 -13.18 4.32
N GLY A 230 2.83 -14.38 3.83
CA GLY A 230 1.45 -14.76 3.52
C GLY A 230 0.55 -14.67 4.76
N SER A 231 1.02 -15.18 5.90
CA SER A 231 0.26 -15.15 7.15
C SER A 231 -0.05 -13.72 7.61
N THR A 232 0.95 -12.83 7.60
CA THR A 232 0.78 -11.44 8.01
C THR A 232 -0.20 -10.71 7.10
N LEU A 233 -0.02 -10.82 5.78
CA LEU A 233 -0.88 -10.14 4.81
C LEU A 233 -2.34 -10.61 4.90
N LEU A 234 -2.57 -11.92 4.89
CA LEU A 234 -3.93 -12.46 4.83
C LEU A 234 -4.67 -12.30 6.16
N LEU A 235 -3.96 -12.36 7.30
CA LEU A 235 -4.55 -12.00 8.58
C LEU A 235 -4.92 -10.51 8.66
N TRP A 236 -4.08 -9.63 8.10
CA TRP A 236 -4.39 -8.22 8.02
C TRP A 236 -5.62 -7.96 7.13
N ALA A 237 -5.73 -8.61 5.97
CA ALA A 237 -6.94 -8.53 5.13
C ALA A 237 -8.21 -8.99 5.88
N LEU A 238 -8.16 -10.15 6.55
CA LEU A 238 -9.27 -10.63 7.37
C LEU A 238 -9.65 -9.64 8.48
N SER A 239 -8.66 -8.95 9.06
CA SER A 239 -8.89 -7.95 10.09
C SER A 239 -9.65 -6.74 9.55
N LEU A 240 -9.24 -6.22 8.39
CA LEU A 240 -9.90 -5.12 7.68
C LEU A 240 -11.36 -5.48 7.31
N MET A 241 -11.57 -6.69 6.79
CA MET A 241 -12.91 -7.17 6.41
C MET A 241 -13.82 -7.37 7.62
N THR A 242 -13.27 -7.87 8.73
CA THR A 242 -14.01 -8.05 10.00
C THR A 242 -14.46 -6.72 10.58
N ASP A 243 -13.58 -5.72 10.61
CA ASP A 243 -13.90 -4.36 11.06
C ASP A 243 -14.92 -3.68 10.12
N PHE A 244 -14.75 -3.83 8.79
CA PHE A 244 -15.75 -3.36 7.83
C PHE A 244 -17.14 -3.92 8.12
N ARG A 245 -17.24 -5.22 8.40
CA ARG A 245 -18.50 -5.92 8.74
C ARG A 245 -19.06 -5.50 10.11
N LYS A 246 -18.28 -4.78 10.93
CA LYS A 246 -18.62 -4.40 12.31
C LYS A 246 -19.02 -5.61 13.15
N ASN A 247 -18.34 -6.73 12.95
CA ASN A 247 -18.60 -7.93 13.74
C ASN A 247 -18.18 -7.66 15.20
N SER A 248 -19.15 -7.51 16.09
CA SER A 248 -18.98 -6.98 17.45
C SER A 248 -18.12 -7.87 18.36
N ASP A 249 -17.94 -9.13 17.98
CA ASP A 249 -17.40 -10.15 18.88
C ASP A 249 -15.86 -10.22 18.80
N ILE A 250 -15.25 -9.59 17.79
CA ILE A 250 -13.80 -9.60 17.58
C ILE A 250 -13.30 -8.16 17.54
N LYS A 251 -12.62 -7.72 18.61
CA LYS A 251 -11.93 -6.43 18.65
C LYS A 251 -10.51 -6.60 18.14
N ILE A 252 -10.23 -6.05 16.96
CA ILE A 252 -8.89 -6.07 16.35
C ILE A 252 -8.35 -4.65 16.27
N ASN A 253 -7.09 -4.46 16.66
CA ASN A 253 -6.38 -3.22 16.37
C ASN A 253 -5.81 -3.31 14.96
N ILE A 254 -6.40 -2.60 14.01
CA ILE A 254 -5.92 -2.57 12.62
C ILE A 254 -4.74 -1.61 12.54
N LEU A 255 -3.57 -2.14 12.19
CA LEU A 255 -2.35 -1.36 12.04
C LEU A 255 -2.27 -0.73 10.64
N LYS A 256 -1.64 0.45 10.57
CA LYS A 256 -1.29 1.12 9.31
C LYS A 256 -0.03 0.48 8.68
N PRO A 257 -0.06 0.17 7.37
CA PRO A 257 1.07 -0.48 6.67
C PRO A 257 2.21 0.49 6.27
#